data_AF-A0A2G9V0I0-F1
#
_entry.id   AF-A0A2G9V0I0-F1
#
_cell.length_a   1.000
_cell.length_b   1.000
_cell.length_c   1.000
_cell.angle_alpha   90.00
_cell.angle_beta   90.00
_cell.angle_gamma   90.00
#
_symmetry.space_group_name_H-M   'P 1'
#
loop_
_entity.id
_entity.type
_entity.pdbx_description
1 polymer ?
#
loop_
_entity_poly.entity_id
_entity_poly.type
_entity_poly.pdbx_seq_one_letter_code
_entity_poly.pdbx_strand_id
1 'polypeptide(L)' 'MFHKAIIFILLIAVVFGDIMECKGKNEVYYGCKPGGNSCNFEGDVLAICRNGCSCKQGYKYNEKWICVPIGPNCK' A
#
# COMPACT_ATOMS: atom_id res chain seq x y z
N MET A 1 39.30 -7.27 16.42
CA MET A 1 37.94 -7.51 16.95
C MET A 1 36.86 -6.62 16.32
N PHE A 2 37.18 -5.46 15.71
CA PHE A 2 36.20 -4.52 15.13
C PHE A 2 35.57 -4.91 13.78
N HIS A 3 36.24 -5.75 12.96
CA HIS A 3 35.69 -6.15 11.64
C HIS A 3 34.40 -6.99 11.73
N LYS A 4 34.25 -7.81 12.78
CA LYS A 4 33.03 -8.61 12.99
C LYS A 4 31.82 -7.73 13.31
N ALA A 5 32.01 -6.61 14.01
CA ALA A 5 30.94 -5.67 14.34
C ALA A 5 30.44 -4.90 13.10
N ILE A 6 31.34 -4.52 12.20
CA ILE A 6 30.98 -3.80 10.96
C ILE A 6 30.12 -4.68 10.04
N ILE A 7 30.47 -5.97 9.91
CA ILE A 7 29.69 -6.93 9.12
C ILE A 7 28.28 -7.10 9.73
N PHE A 8 28.18 -7.14 11.06
CA PHE A 8 26.90 -7.29 11.76
C PHE A 8 25.99 -6.07 11.54
N ILE A 9 26.55 -4.85 11.52
CA ILE A 9 25.80 -3.60 11.27
C ILE A 9 25.32 -3.52 9.81
N LEU A 10 26.15 -3.94 8.84
CA LEU A 10 25.75 -3.97 7.43
C LEU A 10 24.63 -4.99 7.16
N LEU A 11 24.64 -6.14 7.83
CA LEU A 11 23.56 -7.13 7.73
C LEU A 11 22.23 -6.60 8.28
N ILE A 12 22.27 -5.82 9.36
CA ILE A 12 21.08 -5.17 9.94
C ILE A 12 20.51 -4.15 8.93
N ALA A 13 21.33 -3.29 8.33
CA ALA A 13 20.85 -2.30 7.36
C ALA A 13 20.21 -2.90 6.10
N VAL A 14 20.65 -4.09 5.66
CA VAL A 14 20.03 -4.80 4.52
C VAL A 14 18.66 -5.40 4.87
N VAL A 15 18.43 -5.75 6.14
CA VAL A 15 17.14 -6.31 6.61
C VAL A 15 16.10 -5.21 6.86
N PHE A 16 16.53 -4.01 7.24
CA PHE A 16 15.67 -2.85 7.49
C PHE A 16 15.64 -1.86 6.33
N GLY A 17 15.75 -2.32 5.09
CA GLY A 17 15.32 -1.49 3.96
C GLY A 17 13.86 -1.13 4.20
N ASP A 18 13.56 0.15 4.41
CA ASP A 18 12.22 0.66 4.72
C ASP A 18 11.21 0.17 3.68
N ILE A 19 10.62 -1.00 3.95
CA ILE A 19 9.44 -1.45 3.22
C ILE A 19 8.43 -0.38 3.57
N MET A 20 8.03 0.42 2.58
CA MET A 20 6.93 1.36 2.70
C MET A 20 5.65 0.54 2.91
N GLU A 21 5.48 0.05 4.14
CA GLU A 21 4.39 -0.79 4.55
C GLU A 21 3.17 0.09 4.77
N CYS A 22 2.12 -0.25 4.03
CA CYS A 22 0.82 0.34 4.23
C CYS A 22 0.23 -0.26 5.51
N LYS A 23 -0.21 0.62 6.41
CA LYS A 23 -0.80 0.21 7.70
C LYS A 23 -2.19 -0.41 7.52
N GLY A 24 -2.90 -0.10 6.43
CA GLY A 24 -4.22 -0.62 6.16
C GLY A 24 -4.18 -2.09 5.70
N LYS A 25 -5.11 -2.89 6.23
CA LYS A 25 -5.28 -4.28 5.80
C LYS A 25 -5.68 -4.31 4.32
N ASN A 26 -4.99 -5.12 3.51
CA ASN A 26 -5.15 -5.21 2.06
C ASN A 26 -4.75 -3.95 1.28
N GLU A 27 -3.99 -3.04 1.89
CA GLU A 27 -3.33 -1.97 1.16
C GLU A 27 -1.95 -2.41 0.70
N VAL A 28 -1.51 -1.88 -0.44
CA VAL A 28 -0.13 -1.96 -0.90
C VAL A 28 0.33 -0.59 -1.37
N TYR A 29 1.64 -0.37 -1.33
CA TYR A 29 2.19 0.88 -1.82
C TYR A 29 2.18 0.88 -3.35
N TYR A 30 1.59 1.92 -3.93
CA TYR A 30 1.60 2.16 -5.35
C TYR A 30 2.50 3.36 -5.66
N GLY A 31 3.42 3.20 -6.61
CA GLY A 31 4.06 4.35 -7.25
C GLY A 31 3.05 5.22 -8.00
N CYS A 32 1.94 4.61 -8.46
CA CYS A 32 0.79 5.27 -9.05
C CYS A 32 -0.51 4.61 -8.58
N LYS A 33 -1.26 5.29 -7.70
CA LYS A 33 -2.50 4.74 -7.14
C LYS A 33 -3.52 4.49 -8.25
N PRO A 34 -4.24 3.36 -8.21
CA PRO A 34 -5.39 3.17 -9.09
C PRO A 34 -6.44 4.23 -8.78
N GLY A 35 -7.01 4.85 -9.82
CA GLY A 35 -8.15 5.74 -9.66
C GLY A 35 -9.43 4.96 -9.38
N GLY A 36 -10.42 5.65 -8.80
CA GLY A 36 -11.71 5.04 -8.49
C GLY A 36 -11.65 3.85 -7.52
N ASN A 37 -10.69 3.87 -6.59
CA ASN A 37 -10.45 2.76 -5.66
C ASN A 37 -11.39 2.74 -4.44
N SER A 38 -12.59 3.35 -4.58
CA SER A 38 -13.67 3.32 -3.59
C SER A 38 -14.88 2.58 -4.17
N CYS A 39 -15.66 1.93 -3.29
CA CYS A 39 -16.84 1.15 -3.65
C CYS A 39 -17.91 2.01 -4.33
N ASN A 40 -18.13 3.23 -3.84
CA ASN A 40 -19.12 4.17 -4.38
C ASN A 40 -18.50 5.25 -5.26
N PHE A 41 -17.36 4.95 -5.91
CA PHE A 41 -16.77 5.91 -6.82
C PHE A 41 -17.60 6.01 -8.10
N GLU A 42 -18.28 7.14 -8.26
CA GLU A 42 -18.99 7.53 -9.47
C GLU A 42 -18.30 8.76 -10.06
N GLY A 43 -17.61 8.59 -11.19
CA GLY A 43 -16.92 9.68 -11.86
C GLY A 43 -15.79 9.21 -12.78
N ASP A 44 -15.19 10.17 -13.47
CA ASP A 44 -14.05 9.91 -14.33
C ASP A 44 -12.78 9.75 -13.50
N VAL A 45 -12.04 8.69 -13.78
CA VAL A 45 -10.69 8.52 -13.25
C VAL A 45 -9.78 9.52 -13.95
N LEU A 46 -9.52 10.65 -13.29
CA LEU A 46 -8.48 11.58 -13.72
C LEU A 46 -7.14 10.82 -13.73
N ALA A 47 -6.40 10.89 -14.83
CA ALA A 47 -5.08 10.27 -15.00
C ALA A 47 -3.97 10.91 -14.14
N ILE A 48 -4.33 11.54 -13.03
CA ILE A 48 -3.39 12.14 -12.09
C ILE A 48 -2.77 11.01 -11.27
N CYS A 49 -1.52 10.71 -11.59
CA CYS A 49 -0.74 9.73 -10.87
C CYS A 49 -0.32 10.29 -9.50
N ARG A 50 -0.83 9.69 -8.42
CA ARG A 50 -0.39 9.98 -7.05
C ARG A 50 0.24 8.74 -6.47
N ASN A 51 1.38 8.88 -5.80
CA ASN A 51 2.02 7.79 -5.08
C ASN A 51 1.39 7.60 -3.69
N GLY A 52 1.52 6.40 -3.11
CA GLY A 52 1.05 6.10 -1.76
C GLY A 52 0.30 4.78 -1.63
N CYS A 53 -0.21 4.53 -0.43
CA CYS A 53 -1.02 3.35 -0.14
C CYS A 53 -2.41 3.41 -0.79
N SER A 54 -2.84 2.26 -1.32
CA SER A 54 -4.18 2.03 -1.86
C SER A 54 -4.56 0.57 -1.73
N CYS A 55 -5.86 0.25 -1.81
CA CYS A 55 -6.31 -1.13 -1.82
C CYS A 55 -5.69 -1.92 -2.97
N LYS A 56 -5.20 -3.13 -2.67
CA LYS A 56 -4.67 -4.07 -3.66
C LYS A 56 -5.77 -4.49 -4.64
N GLN A 57 -5.37 -5.03 -5.79
CA GLN A 57 -6.31 -5.53 -6.81
C GLN A 57 -7.34 -6.51 -6.21
N GLY A 58 -8.61 -6.32 -6.59
CA GLY A 58 -9.75 -7.09 -6.05
C GLY A 58 -10.36 -6.52 -4.77
N TYR A 59 -9.82 -5.41 -4.25
CA TYR A 59 -10.33 -4.71 -3.07
C TYR A 59 -10.58 -3.23 -3.40
N LYS A 60 -11.52 -2.62 -2.68
CA LYS A 60 -11.84 -1.18 -2.74
C LYS A 60 -12.12 -0.64 -1.34
N TYR A 61 -11.96 0.66 -1.15
CA TYR A 61 -12.35 1.34 0.08
C TYR A 61 -13.88 1.36 0.20
N ASN A 62 -14.40 0.86 1.32
CA ASN A 62 -15.78 1.10 1.72
C ASN A 62 -15.94 2.49 2.37
N GLU A 63 -17.17 2.85 2.77
CA GLU A 63 -17.47 4.11 3.48
C GLU A 63 -16.67 4.33 4.78
N LYS A 64 -16.14 3.25 5.37
CA LYS A 64 -15.33 3.30 6.59
C LYS A 64 -13.83 3.40 6.31
N TRP A 65 -13.42 3.65 5.06
CA TRP A 65 -12.02 3.67 4.63
C TRP A 65 -11.26 2.36 4.87
N ILE A 66 -11.96 1.22 4.77
CA ILE A 66 -11.37 -0.12 4.89
C ILE A 66 -11.40 -0.80 3.52
N CYS A 67 -10.28 -1.39 3.11
CA CYS A 67 -10.21 -2.20 1.90
C CYS A 67 -10.99 -3.52 2.07
N VAL A 68 -12.15 -3.60 1.44
CA VAL A 68 -13.01 -4.79 1.40
C VAL A 68 -12.97 -5.43 0.01
N PRO A 69 -13.19 -6.76 -0.10
CA PRO A 69 -13.31 -7.42 -1.40
C PRO A 69 -14.42 -6.76 -2.24
N ILE A 70 -14.15 -6.58 -3.53
CA ILE A 70 -15.17 -6.15 -4.49
C ILE A 70 -16.29 -7.20 -4.52
N GLY A 71 -17.53 -6.79 -4.31
CA GLY A 71 -18.67 -7.69 -4.20
C GLY A 71 -19.80 -7.10 -3.34
N PRO A 72 -20.68 -7.93 -2.77
CA PRO A 72 -21.89 -7.47 -2.07
C PRO A 72 -21.60 -6.60 -0.83
N ASN A 73 -20.39 -6.72 -0.27
CA ASN A 73 -19.92 -5.95 0.89
C ASN A 73 -19.16 -4.68 0.50
N CYS A 74 -19.00 -4.41 -0.79
CA CYS A 74 -18.36 -3.20 -1.30
C CYS A 74 -19.43 -2.11 -1.43
N LYS A 75 -19.68 -1.43 -0.31
CA LYS A 75 -20.59 -0.30 -0.16
C LYS A 75 -19.88 0.74 0.70
#